data_AF-A0A534LMW8-F1
#
_entry.id   AF-A0A534LMW8-F1
#
_cell.length_a   1.000
_cell.length_b   1.000
_cell.length_c   1.000
_cell.angle_alpha   90.00
_cell.angle_beta   90.00
_cell.angle_gamma   90.00
#
_symmetry.space_group_name_H-M   'P 1'
#
loop_
_entity.id
_entity.type
_entity.pdbx_description
1 polymer ?
#
loop_
_entity_poly.entity_id
_entity_poly.type
_entity_poly.pdbx_seq_one_letter_code
_entity_poly.pdbx_strand_id
1 'polypeptide(L)'
;LICSSLTMVEALAAVERGDQRKLRIFLLITLLLGITFLSIQAFEYQHLYFGEGLTFKSAPFGVNPLYGPTFFAQTGVHGSHVTAGVLAIAYITRKAFKGGFTKENHEAVELVGLYWHFVDVVWIFLFTIVYLI
;
A
#
# COMPACT_ATOMS: atom_id res chain seq x y z
N LEU A 1 -5.52 -3.79 -2.27
CA LEU A 1 -4.16 -4.16 -1.82
C LEU A 1 -3.93 -5.68 -1.93
N ILE A 2 -4.90 -6.54 -1.59
CA ILE A 2 -4.89 -8.00 -1.85
C ILE A 2 -4.42 -8.37 -3.28
N CYS A 3 -5.02 -7.79 -4.33
CA CYS A 3 -4.58 -8.06 -5.71
C CYS A 3 -3.15 -7.57 -5.99
N SER A 4 -2.70 -6.51 -5.33
CA SER A 4 -1.34 -5.95 -5.44
C SER A 4 -0.31 -6.85 -4.73
N SER A 5 -0.69 -7.49 -3.62
CA SER A 5 0.15 -8.49 -2.96
C SER A 5 0.33 -9.74 -3.83
N LEU A 6 -0.72 -10.21 -4.50
CA LEU A 6 -0.62 -11.34 -5.43
C LEU A 6 0.29 -11.02 -6.63
N THR A 7 0.18 -9.83 -7.20
CA THR A 7 1.06 -9.42 -8.30
C THR A 7 2.51 -9.27 -7.86
N MET A 8 2.78 -8.90 -6.61
CA MET A 8 4.13 -8.84 -6.07
C MET A 8 4.78 -10.23 -5.90
N VAL A 9 4.00 -11.23 -5.46
CA VAL A 9 4.46 -12.63 -5.39
C VAL A 9 4.77 -13.16 -6.79
N GLU A 10 3.93 -12.87 -7.78
CA GLU A 10 4.19 -13.25 -9.17
C GLU A 10 5.41 -12.54 -9.77
N ALA A 11 5.70 -11.31 -9.32
CA ALA A 11 6.93 -10.60 -9.69
C ALA A 11 8.18 -11.32 -9.16
N LEU A 12 8.14 -11.79 -7.89
CA LEU A 12 9.21 -12.57 -7.29
C LEU A 12 9.40 -13.91 -8.02
N ALA A 13 8.31 -14.65 -8.23
CA ALA A 13 8.37 -15.91 -8.97
C ALA A 13 8.85 -15.71 -10.43
N ALA A 14 8.58 -14.55 -11.05
CA ALA A 14 9.10 -14.23 -12.37
C ALA A 14 10.63 -14.02 -12.37
N VAL A 15 11.19 -13.30 -11.38
CA VAL A 15 12.65 -13.10 -11.30
C VAL A 15 13.39 -14.40 -10.95
N GLU A 16 12.82 -15.24 -10.08
CA GLU A 16 13.32 -16.59 -9.79
C GLU A 16 13.27 -17.51 -11.02
N ARG A 17 12.36 -17.28 -11.97
CA ARG A 17 12.32 -17.99 -13.27
C ARG A 17 13.22 -17.36 -14.34
N GLY A 18 13.85 -16.22 -14.04
CA GLY A 18 14.65 -15.44 -14.99
C GLY A 18 13.83 -14.64 -16.01
N ASP A 19 12.51 -14.54 -15.84
CA ASP A 19 11.61 -13.81 -16.74
C ASP A 19 11.57 -12.31 -16.40
N GLN A 20 12.51 -11.58 -16.97
CA GLN A 20 12.66 -10.12 -16.80
C GLN A 20 11.47 -9.33 -17.35
N ARG A 21 10.73 -9.86 -18.31
CA ARG A 21 9.57 -9.17 -18.88
C ARG A 21 8.41 -9.22 -17.90
N LYS A 22 8.11 -10.40 -17.36
CA LYS A 22 7.04 -10.56 -16.36
C LYS A 22 7.36 -9.83 -15.05
N LEU A 23 8.61 -9.87 -14.58
CA LEU A 23 9.06 -9.10 -13.43
C LEU A 23 8.66 -7.62 -13.56
N ARG A 24 9.03 -6.98 -14.68
CA ARG A 24 8.75 -5.56 -14.92
C ARG A 24 7.25 -5.25 -15.00
N ILE A 25 6.48 -6.12 -15.66
CA ILE A 25 5.03 -5.94 -15.80
C ILE A 25 4.36 -6.05 -14.43
N PHE A 26 4.67 -7.08 -13.65
CA PHE A 26 4.06 -7.29 -12.34
C PHE A 26 4.45 -6.21 -11.34
N LEU A 27 5.72 -5.77 -11.31
CA LEU A 27 6.14 -4.64 -10.48
C LEU A 27 5.40 -3.34 -10.84
N LEU A 28 5.20 -3.07 -12.13
CA LEU A 28 4.41 -1.91 -12.58
C LEU A 28 2.94 -2.01 -12.14
N ILE A 29 2.33 -3.19 -12.29
CA ILE A 29 0.94 -3.40 -11.86
C ILE A 29 0.83 -3.18 -10.34
N THR A 30 1.73 -3.76 -9.56
CA THR A 30 1.78 -3.57 -8.10
C THR A 30 1.90 -2.09 -7.75
N LEU A 31 2.80 -1.36 -8.41
CA LEU A 31 3.01 0.08 -8.22
C LEU A 31 1.74 0.89 -8.51
N LEU A 32 1.10 0.65 -9.66
CA LEU A 32 -0.11 1.36 -10.06
C LEU A 32 -1.25 1.12 -9.07
N LEU A 33 -1.45 -0.13 -8.65
CA LEU A 33 -2.46 -0.48 -7.65
C LEU A 33 -2.20 0.22 -6.30
N GLY A 34 -0.93 0.33 -5.89
CA GLY A 34 -0.54 1.08 -4.68
C GLY A 34 -0.84 2.58 -4.77
N ILE A 35 -0.55 3.20 -5.92
CA ILE A 35 -0.84 4.63 -6.17
C ILE A 35 -2.35 4.89 -6.20
N THR A 36 -3.11 4.01 -6.87
CA THR A 36 -4.58 4.12 -6.90
C THR A 36 -5.16 4.04 -5.49
N PHE A 37 -4.66 3.12 -4.67
CA PHE A 37 -5.09 3.01 -3.27
C PHE A 37 -4.82 4.30 -2.48
N LEU A 38 -3.61 4.86 -2.56
CA LEU A 38 -3.28 6.14 -1.88
C LEU A 38 -4.17 7.30 -2.34
N SER A 39 -4.54 7.31 -3.63
CA SER A 39 -5.40 8.34 -4.20
C SER A 39 -6.83 8.25 -3.68
N ILE A 40 -7.36 7.03 -3.56
CA ILE A 40 -8.67 6.78 -2.94
C ILE A 40 -8.66 7.20 -1.47
N GLN A 41 -7.63 6.82 -0.72
CA GLN A 41 -7.50 7.18 0.70
C GLN A 41 -7.39 8.70 0.89
N ALA A 42 -6.65 9.39 0.02
CA ALA A 42 -6.57 10.85 0.06
C ALA A 42 -7.93 11.52 -0.22
N PHE A 43 -8.66 11.04 -1.22
CA PHE A 43 -10.00 11.53 -1.54
C PHE A 43 -10.97 11.32 -0.35
N GLU A 44 -10.92 10.14 0.27
CA GLU A 44 -11.74 9.82 1.43
C GLU A 44 -11.43 10.74 2.61
N TYR A 45 -10.16 11.02 2.90
CA TYR A 45 -9.79 11.95 3.96
C TYR A 45 -10.34 13.36 3.71
N GLN A 46 -10.28 13.83 2.46
CA GLN A 46 -10.89 15.13 2.12
C GLN A 46 -12.40 15.10 2.29
N HIS A 47 -13.06 14.02 1.87
CA HIS A 47 -14.51 13.87 2.00
C HIS A 47 -14.95 13.85 3.48
N LEU A 48 -14.28 13.08 4.33
CA LEU A 48 -14.57 13.00 5.76
C LEU A 48 -14.30 14.32 6.49
N TYR A 49 -13.20 14.98 6.15
CA TYR A 49 -12.79 16.21 6.81
C TYR A 49 -13.66 17.41 6.43
N PHE A 50 -13.95 17.59 5.13
CA PHE A 50 -14.70 18.77 4.63
C PHE A 50 -16.20 18.51 4.44
N GLY A 51 -16.60 17.27 4.19
CA GLY A 51 -18.00 16.89 3.95
C GLY A 51 -18.74 16.52 5.24
N GLU A 52 -18.16 15.65 6.07
CA GLU A 52 -18.83 15.12 7.26
C GLU A 52 -18.41 15.81 8.57
N GLY A 53 -17.38 16.67 8.56
CA GLY A 53 -16.91 17.39 9.74
C GLY A 53 -16.14 16.52 10.73
N LEU A 54 -15.65 15.36 10.27
CA LEU A 54 -14.82 14.45 11.05
C LEU A 54 -13.38 14.96 10.99
N THR A 55 -12.90 15.52 12.10
CA THR A 55 -11.58 16.14 12.18
C THR A 55 -10.70 15.43 13.22
N PHE A 56 -9.42 15.79 13.23
CA PHE A 56 -8.48 15.37 14.27
C PHE A 56 -8.87 15.81 15.70
N LYS A 57 -9.87 16.69 15.86
CA LYS A 57 -10.28 17.25 17.16
C LYS A 57 -11.76 17.11 17.46
N SER A 58 -12.57 16.71 16.48
CA SER A 58 -14.02 16.67 16.61
C SER A 58 -14.60 15.54 15.77
N ALA A 59 -15.61 14.87 16.31
CA ALA A 59 -16.47 13.95 15.57
C ALA A 59 -17.86 14.60 15.39
N PRO A 60 -18.65 14.16 14.38
CA PRO A 60 -20.02 14.62 14.18
C PRO A 60 -20.89 14.36 15.41
N PHE A 61 -21.98 15.12 15.54
CA PHE A 61 -22.89 15.02 16.68
C PHE A 61 -23.50 13.61 16.79
N GLY A 62 -23.36 12.97 17.95
CA GLY A 62 -23.81 11.58 18.19
C GLY A 62 -22.74 10.51 18.04
N VAL A 63 -21.51 10.88 17.63
CA VAL A 63 -20.36 9.97 17.51
C VAL A 63 -19.38 10.21 18.65
N ASN A 64 -18.65 9.17 19.09
CA ASN A 64 -17.65 9.33 20.14
C ASN A 64 -16.59 10.38 19.70
N PRO A 65 -16.33 11.43 20.50
CA PRO A 65 -15.35 12.48 20.15
C PRO A 65 -13.93 11.96 19.88
N LEU A 66 -13.59 10.79 20.40
CA LEU A 66 -12.28 10.14 20.20
C LEU A 66 -12.19 9.38 18.86
N TYR A 67 -13.30 9.15 18.17
CA TYR A 67 -13.32 8.40 16.90
C TYR A 67 -12.50 9.09 15.81
N GLY A 68 -12.69 10.39 15.58
CA GLY A 68 -11.91 11.14 14.59
C GLY A 68 -10.38 11.07 14.82
N PRO A 69 -9.88 11.45 16.01
CA PRO A 69 -8.45 11.34 16.33
C PRO A 69 -7.90 9.92 16.18
N THR A 70 -8.61 8.89 16.65
CA THR A 70 -8.15 7.49 16.58
C THR A 70 -8.15 6.95 15.15
N PHE A 71 -9.21 7.24 14.39
CA PHE A 71 -9.31 6.95 12.96
C PHE A 71 -8.09 7.48 12.22
N PHE A 72 -7.87 8.80 12.25
CA PHE A 72 -6.79 9.43 11.49
C PHE A 72 -5.40 9.04 11.99
N ALA A 73 -5.23 8.75 13.29
CA ALA A 73 -3.95 8.25 13.81
C ALA A 73 -3.62 6.87 13.25
N GLN A 74 -4.57 5.93 13.30
CA GLN A 74 -4.39 4.56 12.82
C GLN A 74 -4.22 4.52 11.29
N THR A 75 -5.16 5.11 10.56
CA THR A 75 -5.15 5.11 9.09
C THR A 75 -4.03 6.00 8.54
N GLY A 76 -3.64 7.07 9.24
CA GLY A 76 -2.52 7.94 8.86
C GLY A 76 -1.16 7.26 9.02
N VAL A 77 -0.91 6.56 10.13
CA VAL A 77 0.32 5.76 10.29
C VAL A 77 0.37 4.64 9.24
N HIS A 78 -0.77 4.00 8.95
CA HIS A 78 -0.81 3.01 7.88
C HIS A 78 -0.53 3.64 6.50
N GLY A 79 -1.17 4.76 6.17
CA GLY A 79 -0.97 5.47 4.91
C GLY A 79 0.48 5.92 4.69
N SER A 80 1.20 6.28 5.77
CA SER A 80 2.63 6.60 5.67
C SER A 80 3.47 5.36 5.32
N HIS A 81 3.16 4.19 5.88
CA HIS A 81 3.83 2.92 5.52
C HIS A 81 3.52 2.52 4.07
N VAL A 82 2.26 2.65 3.63
CA VAL A 82 1.89 2.39 2.22
C VAL A 82 2.67 3.33 1.30
N THR A 83 2.78 4.62 1.64
CA THR A 83 3.55 5.59 0.86
C THR A 83 5.03 5.20 0.77
N ALA A 84 5.64 4.81 1.88
CA ALA A 84 7.02 4.31 1.88
C ALA A 84 7.18 3.05 1.02
N GLY A 85 6.21 2.13 1.07
CA GLY A 85 6.18 0.93 0.22
C GLY A 85 6.06 1.24 -1.26
N VAL A 86 5.20 2.19 -1.65
CA VAL A 86 5.05 2.64 -3.04
C VAL A 86 6.36 3.23 -3.55
N LEU A 87 7.06 4.02 -2.75
CA LEU A 87 8.36 4.58 -3.11
C LEU A 87 9.43 3.49 -3.26
N ALA A 88 9.45 2.51 -2.36
CA ALA A 88 10.36 1.36 -2.45
C ALA A 88 10.08 0.53 -3.72
N ILE A 89 8.80 0.25 -4.02
CA ILE A 89 8.37 -0.45 -5.23
C ILE A 89 8.75 0.35 -6.48
N ALA A 90 8.56 1.67 -6.49
CA ALA A 90 8.96 2.52 -7.59
C ALA A 90 10.48 2.47 -7.82
N TYR A 91 11.28 2.46 -6.75
CA TYR A 91 12.73 2.32 -6.83
C TYR A 91 13.15 0.98 -7.43
N ILE A 92 12.64 -0.14 -6.91
CA ILE A 92 12.97 -1.47 -7.47
C ILE A 92 12.44 -1.62 -8.89
N THR A 93 11.26 -1.08 -9.22
CA THR A 93 10.72 -1.09 -10.58
C THR A 93 11.69 -0.38 -11.54
N ARG A 94 12.15 0.83 -11.19
CA ARG A 94 13.14 1.57 -11.98
C ARG A 94 14.45 0.78 -12.13
N LYS A 95 14.92 0.12 -11.07
CA LYS A 95 16.11 -0.73 -11.11
C LYS A 95 15.90 -1.97 -12.02
N ALA A 96 14.72 -2.58 -11.99
CA ALA A 96 14.34 -3.70 -12.87
C ALA A 96 14.36 -3.29 -14.35
N PHE A 97 13.88 -2.09 -14.68
CA PHE A 97 13.94 -1.57 -16.06
C PHE A 97 15.36 -1.33 -16.57
N LYS A 98 16.31 -1.05 -15.68
CA LYS A 98 17.74 -0.93 -15.99
C LYS A 98 18.48 -2.27 -16.05
N GLY A 99 17.78 -3.39 -15.86
CA GLY A 99 18.39 -4.73 -15.83
C GLY A 99 19.17 -5.02 -14.54
N GLY A 100 18.87 -4.30 -13.45
CA GLY A 100 19.62 -4.41 -12.18
C GLY A 100 19.26 -5.63 -11.31
N PHE A 101 18.44 -6.56 -11.80
CA PHE A 101 18.06 -7.78 -11.07
C PHE A 101 18.32 -9.01 -11.92
N THR A 102 18.91 -10.03 -11.30
CA THR A 102 19.19 -11.34 -11.89
C THR A 102 18.67 -12.43 -10.97
N LYS A 103 18.76 -13.69 -11.42
CA LYS A 103 18.38 -14.85 -10.60
C LYS A 103 19.16 -14.93 -9.29
N GLU A 104 20.43 -14.54 -9.26
CA GLU A 104 21.20 -14.50 -8.00
C GLU A 104 21.04 -13.19 -7.21
N ASN A 105 20.51 -12.12 -7.83
CA ASN A 105 20.40 -10.79 -7.21
C ASN A 105 18.94 -10.32 -7.22
N HIS A 106 18.07 -11.05 -6.51
CA HIS A 106 16.65 -10.73 -6.36
C HIS A 106 16.21 -10.48 -4.91
N GLU A 107 17.12 -10.56 -3.95
CA GLU A 107 16.85 -10.36 -2.51
C GLU A 107 16.13 -9.04 -2.22
N ALA A 108 16.50 -7.97 -2.92
CA ALA A 108 15.84 -6.68 -2.75
C ALA A 108 14.37 -6.68 -3.23
N VAL A 109 14.02 -7.50 -4.23
CA VAL A 109 12.63 -7.68 -4.68
C VAL A 109 11.84 -8.47 -3.65
N GLU A 110 12.45 -9.50 -3.06
CA GLU A 110 11.85 -10.31 -2.00
C GLU A 110 11.59 -9.49 -0.73
N LEU A 111 12.59 -8.75 -0.23
CA LEU A 111 12.46 -7.90 0.96
C LEU A 111 11.39 -6.83 0.80
N VAL A 112 11.35 -6.14 -0.35
CA VAL A 112 10.29 -5.16 -0.63
C VAL A 112 8.93 -5.86 -0.79
N GLY A 113 8.90 -7.07 -1.34
CA GLY A 113 7.68 -7.86 -1.45
C GLY A 113 7.11 -8.26 -0.09
N LEU A 114 7.96 -8.75 0.82
CA LEU A 114 7.59 -9.08 2.20
C LEU A 114 7.08 -7.84 2.95
N TYR A 115 7.76 -6.69 2.79
CA TYR A 115 7.30 -5.43 3.37
C TYR A 115 5.91 -5.03 2.84
N TRP A 116 5.70 -5.13 1.52
CA TRP A 116 4.42 -4.78 0.89
C TRP A 116 3.29 -5.70 1.35
N HIS A 117 3.57 -7.01 1.48
CA HIS A 117 2.60 -7.97 1.99
C HIS A 117 2.23 -7.69 3.45
N PHE A 118 3.21 -7.36 4.30
CA PHE A 118 2.95 -6.97 5.69
C PHE A 118 2.02 -5.76 5.77
N VAL A 119 2.25 -4.74 4.95
CA VAL A 119 1.40 -3.55 4.90
C VAL A 119 -0.03 -3.94 4.47
N ASP A 120 -0.21 -4.76 3.44
CA ASP A 120 -1.54 -5.24 3.01
C ASP A 120 -2.31 -5.95 4.13
N VAL A 121 -1.64 -6.84 4.89
CA VAL A 121 -2.25 -7.54 6.02
C VAL A 121 -2.74 -6.57 7.09
N VAL A 122 -1.94 -5.56 7.45
CA VAL A 122 -2.35 -4.53 8.43
C VAL A 122 -3.60 -3.77 7.94
N TRP A 123 -3.71 -3.51 6.64
CA TRP A 123 -4.89 -2.84 6.09
C TRP A 123 -6.16 -3.67 6.24
N ILE A 124 -6.10 -4.98 6.03
CA ILE A 124 -7.27 -5.87 6.19
C ILE A 124 -7.82 -5.79 7.62
N PHE A 125 -6.94 -5.76 8.62
CA PHE A 125 -7.35 -5.60 10.01
C PHE A 125 -7.94 -4.21 10.28
N LEU A 126 -7.28 -3.14 9.81
CA LEU A 126 -7.78 -1.77 10.00
C LEU A 126 -9.14 -1.58 9.32
N PHE A 127 -9.29 -2.03 8.07
CA PHE A 127 -10.55 -1.92 7.34
C PHE A 127 -11.69 -2.61 8.09
N THR A 128 -11.44 -3.81 8.63
CA THR A 128 -12.45 -4.56 9.40
C THR A 128 -12.85 -3.82 10.67
N ILE A 129 -11.88 -3.34 11.47
CA ILE A 129 -12.15 -2.68 12.75
C ILE A 129 -12.80 -1.31 12.57
N VAL A 130 -12.45 -0.58 11.51
CA VAL A 130 -12.87 0.82 11.33
C VAL A 130 -14.16 0.95 10.52
N TYR A 131 -14.36 0.09 9.52
CA TYR A 131 -15.49 0.22 8.59
C TYR A 131 -16.58 -0.84 8.77
N LEU A 132 -16.27 -2.01 9.34
CA LEU A 132 -17.23 -3.12 9.46
C LEU A 132 -17.76 -3.34 10.89
N ILE A 133 -16.97 -3.04 11.90
CA ILE A 133 -17.29 -3.23 13.33
C ILE A 133 -17.53 -1.86 13.97
#